data_AF-A0A3M3R8B4-F1
#
_entry.id   AF-A0A3M3R8B4-F1
#
_cell.length_a   1.000
_cell.length_b   1.000
_cell.length_c   1.000
_cell.angle_alpha   90.00
_cell.angle_beta   90.00
_cell.angle_gamma   90.00
#
_symmetry.space_group_name_H-M   'P 1'
#
loop_
_entity.id
_entity.type
_entity.pdbx_description
1 polymer ?
#
loop_
_entity_poly.entity_id
_entity_poly.type
_entity_poly.pdbx_seq_one_letter_code
_entity_poly.pdbx_strand_id
1 'polypeptide(L)'
;MLKIVHLVTGAAALLLCFIPSLRSETLSPYLQQPDALGLAFFGLLNLVLAPVIPYWNRGPRHNLQNLVSTLLVIAVVIQTLVLLVPLPFIAGQPAIMVSLIIAVVAVALHLAVSFYRSYSPAPAAQSHDMGNRDTGTVKWFNTSKGFGFISRDSGDDIFVHFRAIRGEGHRVLVEGQRVEFSVMNRDKGLQAEDVIAALPRR
;
A
#
# COMPACT_ATOMS: atom_id res chain seq x y z
N MET A 1 -1.98 1.11 -11.85
CA MET A 1 -3.08 0.51 -12.64
C MET A 1 -4.11 -0.21 -11.76
N LEU A 2 -3.71 -0.94 -10.72
CA LEU A 2 -4.63 -1.70 -9.85
C LEU A 2 -5.81 -0.90 -9.23
N LYS A 3 -5.63 0.39 -8.89
CA LYS A 3 -6.75 1.28 -8.45
C LYS A 3 -7.91 1.27 -9.40
N ILE A 4 -7.60 1.51 -10.67
CA ILE A 4 -8.58 1.70 -11.71
C ILE A 4 -9.28 0.36 -11.94
N VAL A 5 -8.52 -0.75 -11.92
CA VAL A 5 -9.08 -2.10 -11.99
C VAL A 5 -10.09 -2.33 -10.87
N HIS A 6 -9.72 -2.09 -9.60
CA HIS A 6 -10.64 -2.30 -8.48
C HIS A 6 -11.83 -1.34 -8.48
N LEU A 7 -11.62 -0.07 -8.87
CA LEU A 7 -12.68 0.92 -8.99
C LEU A 7 -13.71 0.50 -10.05
N VAL A 8 -13.24 0.16 -11.26
CA VAL A 8 -14.09 -0.27 -12.37
C VAL A 8 -14.76 -1.59 -12.06
N THR A 9 -14.02 -2.57 -11.53
CA THR A 9 -14.56 -3.88 -11.16
C THR A 9 -15.62 -3.76 -10.08
N GLY A 10 -15.36 -2.95 -9.05
CA GLY A 10 -16.31 -2.71 -7.96
C GLY A 10 -17.57 -1.98 -8.43
N ALA A 11 -17.42 -0.92 -9.23
CA ALA A 11 -18.56 -0.19 -9.79
C ALA A 11 -19.40 -1.07 -10.74
N ALA A 12 -18.75 -1.84 -11.62
CA ALA A 12 -19.43 -2.78 -12.51
C ALA A 12 -20.21 -3.83 -11.71
N ALA A 13 -19.61 -4.43 -10.68
CA ALA A 13 -20.28 -5.41 -9.82
C ALA A 13 -21.56 -4.84 -9.17
N LEU A 14 -21.50 -3.60 -8.67
CA LEU A 14 -22.66 -2.92 -8.09
C LEU A 14 -23.76 -2.61 -9.11
N LEU A 15 -23.42 -2.39 -10.37
CA LEU A 15 -24.44 -2.20 -11.42
C LEU A 15 -25.05 -3.55 -11.81
N LEU A 16 -24.21 -4.57 -11.99
CA LEU A 16 -24.63 -5.90 -12.43
C LEU A 16 -25.45 -6.64 -11.38
N CYS A 17 -25.27 -6.36 -10.09
CA CYS A 17 -26.05 -7.02 -9.03
C CYS A 17 -27.55 -6.71 -9.10
N PHE A 18 -27.98 -5.63 -9.75
CA PHE A 18 -29.40 -5.30 -9.94
C PHE A 18 -30.06 -6.04 -11.11
N ILE A 19 -29.28 -6.70 -11.98
CA ILE A 19 -29.82 -7.39 -13.17
C ILE A 19 -30.96 -8.36 -12.83
N PRO A 20 -30.85 -9.24 -11.82
CA PRO A 20 -31.95 -10.14 -11.49
C PRO A 20 -33.22 -9.40 -11.12
N SER A 21 -33.13 -8.28 -10.37
CA SER A 21 -34.30 -7.48 -10.00
C SER A 21 -35.00 -6.82 -11.19
N LEU A 22 -34.34 -6.70 -12.33
CA LEU A 22 -34.91 -6.18 -13.58
C LEU A 22 -35.55 -7.28 -14.44
N ARG A 23 -35.30 -8.55 -14.13
CA ARG A 23 -35.92 -9.68 -14.86
C ARG A 23 -37.34 -9.88 -14.34
N SER A 24 -38.30 -9.82 -15.25
CA SER A 24 -39.73 -10.03 -14.94
C SER A 24 -40.06 -11.44 -14.43
N GLU A 25 -39.14 -12.39 -14.57
CA GLU A 25 -39.33 -13.79 -14.17
C GLU A 25 -39.03 -14.06 -12.68
N THR A 26 -38.36 -13.14 -11.98
CA THR A 26 -38.01 -13.33 -10.58
C THR A 26 -39.00 -12.61 -9.66
N LEU A 27 -39.85 -13.39 -8.99
CA LEU A 27 -40.78 -12.90 -7.97
C LEU A 27 -40.14 -12.73 -6.59
N SER A 28 -38.87 -13.15 -6.43
CA SER A 28 -38.17 -13.08 -5.15
C SER A 28 -37.70 -11.65 -4.86
N PRO A 29 -37.97 -11.11 -3.66
CA PRO A 29 -37.40 -9.85 -3.20
C PRO A 29 -35.87 -9.85 -3.30
N TYR A 30 -35.27 -8.71 -3.66
CA TYR A 30 -33.82 -8.56 -3.83
C TYR A 30 -32.98 -9.09 -2.65
N LEU A 31 -33.42 -8.83 -1.41
CA LEU A 31 -32.73 -9.29 -0.20
C LEU A 31 -32.72 -10.81 -0.01
N GLN A 32 -33.47 -11.56 -0.81
CA GLN A 32 -33.49 -13.02 -0.81
C GLN A 32 -32.68 -13.62 -1.96
N GLN A 33 -31.97 -12.80 -2.73
CA GLN A 33 -31.15 -13.23 -3.86
C GLN A 33 -29.68 -13.32 -3.42
N PRO A 34 -29.19 -14.50 -2.99
CA PRO A 34 -27.85 -14.64 -2.43
C PRO A 34 -26.76 -14.24 -3.43
N ASP A 35 -26.98 -14.52 -4.73
CA ASP A 35 -25.98 -14.25 -5.75
C ASP A 35 -25.81 -12.74 -6.01
N ALA A 36 -26.92 -11.99 -6.00
CA ALA A 36 -26.93 -10.55 -6.15
C ALA A 36 -26.30 -9.86 -4.93
N LEU A 37 -26.65 -10.32 -3.72
CA LEU A 37 -26.05 -9.83 -2.48
C LEU A 37 -24.54 -10.12 -2.41
N GLY A 38 -24.13 -11.32 -2.81
CA GLY A 38 -22.72 -11.69 -2.89
C GLY A 38 -21.95 -10.80 -3.85
N LEU A 39 -22.50 -10.54 -5.04
CA LEU A 39 -21.88 -9.64 -6.02
C LEU A 39 -21.78 -8.20 -5.51
N ALA A 40 -22.83 -7.70 -4.85
CA ALA A 40 -22.84 -6.38 -4.23
C ALA A 40 -21.75 -6.26 -3.16
N PHE A 41 -21.62 -7.27 -2.28
CA PHE A 41 -20.60 -7.31 -1.24
C PHE A 41 -19.18 -7.32 -1.83
N PHE A 42 -18.91 -8.17 -2.83
CA PHE A 42 -17.59 -8.19 -3.49
C PHE A 42 -17.30 -6.89 -4.25
N GLY A 43 -18.32 -6.24 -4.80
CA GLY A 43 -18.22 -4.92 -5.41
C GLY A 43 -17.76 -3.86 -4.40
N LEU A 44 -18.43 -3.79 -3.24
CA LEU A 44 -18.04 -2.90 -2.14
C LEU A 44 -16.63 -3.20 -1.63
N LEU A 45 -16.28 -4.48 -1.48
CA LEU A 45 -14.94 -4.90 -1.04
C LEU A 45 -13.85 -4.37 -1.99
N ASN A 46 -14.08 -4.44 -3.31
CA ASN A 46 -13.16 -3.89 -4.30
C ASN A 46 -13.03 -2.36 -4.19
N LEU A 47 -14.13 -1.64 -3.95
CA LEU A 47 -14.11 -0.19 -3.77
C LEU A 47 -13.39 0.24 -2.49
N VAL A 48 -13.58 -0.50 -1.39
CA VAL A 48 -12.91 -0.23 -0.10
C VAL A 48 -11.41 -0.50 -0.19
N LEU A 49 -10.99 -1.54 -0.91
CA LEU A 49 -9.55 -1.85 -1.06
C LEU A 49 -8.83 -1.00 -2.11
N ALA A 50 -9.53 -0.44 -3.10
CA ALA A 50 -8.95 0.40 -4.14
C ALA A 50 -8.03 1.54 -3.60
N PRO A 51 -8.39 2.33 -2.58
CA PRO A 51 -7.51 3.35 -2.03
C PRO A 51 -6.37 2.79 -1.16
N VAL A 52 -6.51 1.58 -0.62
CA VAL A 52 -5.61 1.00 0.40
C VAL A 52 -4.39 0.31 -0.21
N ILE A 53 -4.47 -0.20 -1.45
CA ILE A 53 -3.35 -0.90 -2.10
C ILE A 53 -2.19 0.10 -2.34
N PRO A 54 -0.99 -0.07 -1.78
CA PRO A 54 0.11 0.88 -1.96
C PRO A 54 0.80 0.71 -3.33
N TYR A 55 1.06 1.83 -4.02
CA TYR A 55 1.56 1.86 -5.41
C TYR A 55 3.08 1.75 -5.55
N TRP A 56 3.82 1.93 -4.45
CA TRP A 56 5.17 2.50 -4.51
C TRP A 56 6.24 1.70 -3.74
N ASN A 57 6.02 0.43 -3.43
CA ASN A 57 7.09 -0.40 -2.86
C ASN A 57 7.46 -1.52 -3.82
N ARG A 58 8.54 -1.36 -4.61
CA ARG A 58 9.13 -2.51 -5.33
C ARG A 58 9.74 -3.46 -4.31
N GLY A 59 9.09 -4.60 -4.08
CA GLY A 59 9.53 -5.62 -3.14
C GLY A 59 8.59 -6.83 -3.13
N PRO A 60 8.89 -7.90 -2.38
CA PRO A 60 8.05 -9.11 -2.31
C PRO A 60 6.60 -8.81 -1.89
N ARG A 61 6.39 -7.71 -1.15
CA ARG A 61 5.07 -7.21 -0.76
C ARG A 61 4.22 -6.76 -1.95
N HIS A 62 4.83 -6.22 -3.00
CA HIS A 62 4.13 -5.83 -4.22
C HIS A 62 3.57 -7.04 -4.94
N ASN A 63 4.37 -8.10 -5.10
CA ASN A 63 3.92 -9.33 -5.74
C ASN A 63 2.74 -9.95 -4.98
N LEU A 64 2.79 -9.93 -3.65
CA LEU A 64 1.71 -10.46 -2.83
C LEU A 64 0.44 -9.61 -2.89
N GLN A 65 0.58 -8.28 -2.94
CA GLN A 65 -0.56 -7.38 -3.15
C GLN A 65 -1.17 -7.51 -4.54
N ASN A 66 -0.35 -7.75 -5.57
CA ASN A 66 -0.83 -8.03 -6.92
C ASN A 66 -1.61 -9.36 -6.95
N LEU A 67 -1.16 -10.38 -6.22
CA LEU A 67 -1.87 -11.65 -6.08
C LEU A 67 -3.21 -11.46 -5.37
N VAL A 68 -3.25 -10.75 -4.24
CA VAL A 68 -4.49 -10.39 -3.53
C VAL A 68 -5.45 -9.66 -4.47
N SER A 69 -4.95 -8.66 -5.19
CA SER A 69 -5.72 -7.88 -6.16
C SER A 69 -6.34 -8.78 -7.23
N THR A 70 -5.55 -9.70 -7.78
CA THR A 70 -5.99 -10.65 -8.80
C THR A 70 -7.07 -11.58 -8.27
N LEU A 71 -6.90 -12.13 -7.06
CA LEU A 71 -7.91 -13.01 -6.44
C LEU A 71 -9.25 -12.29 -6.22
N LEU A 72 -9.23 -11.03 -5.80
CA LEU A 72 -10.47 -10.25 -5.59
C LEU A 72 -11.20 -9.95 -6.88
N VAL A 73 -10.47 -9.67 -7.97
CA VAL A 73 -11.08 -9.49 -9.28
C VAL A 73 -11.66 -10.82 -9.78
N ILE A 74 -10.94 -11.93 -9.60
CA ILE A 74 -11.43 -13.27 -9.96
C ILE A 74 -12.71 -13.61 -9.18
N ALA A 75 -12.77 -13.31 -7.88
CA ALA A 75 -13.97 -13.54 -7.07
C ALA A 75 -15.20 -12.80 -7.64
N VAL A 76 -15.03 -11.53 -8.05
CA VAL A 76 -16.10 -10.75 -8.70
C VAL A 76 -16.49 -11.35 -10.05
N VAL A 77 -15.52 -11.75 -10.87
CA VAL A 77 -15.77 -12.35 -12.19
C VAL A 77 -16.56 -13.66 -12.05
N ILE A 78 -16.14 -14.54 -11.15
CA ILE A 78 -16.85 -15.80 -10.87
C ILE A 78 -18.26 -15.51 -10.38
N GLN A 79 -18.43 -14.60 -9.41
CA GLN A 79 -19.76 -14.28 -8.88
C GLN A 79 -20.67 -13.66 -9.94
N THR A 80 -20.13 -12.82 -10.83
CA THR A 80 -20.86 -12.26 -11.97
C THR A 80 -21.30 -13.35 -12.94
N LEU A 81 -20.44 -14.33 -13.19
CA LEU A 81 -20.76 -15.46 -14.07
C LEU A 81 -21.87 -16.33 -13.45
N VAL A 82 -21.81 -16.61 -12.15
CA VAL A 82 -22.87 -17.34 -11.41
C VAL A 82 -24.21 -16.61 -11.47
N LEU A 83 -24.19 -15.27 -11.40
CA LEU A 83 -25.39 -14.44 -11.50
C LEU A 83 -26.01 -14.44 -12.91
N LEU A 84 -25.18 -14.36 -13.94
CA LEU A 84 -25.62 -14.24 -15.34
C LEU A 84 -25.97 -15.58 -15.97
N VAL A 85 -25.19 -16.61 -15.65
CA VAL A 85 -25.39 -18.00 -16.04
C VAL A 85 -25.75 -18.74 -14.76
N PRO A 86 -27.03 -19.11 -14.54
CA PRO A 86 -27.50 -19.70 -13.30
C PRO A 86 -26.89 -21.10 -13.11
N LEU A 87 -25.66 -21.11 -12.59
CA LEU A 87 -24.87 -22.28 -12.25
C LEU A 87 -24.89 -22.40 -10.73
N PRO A 88 -25.93 -23.01 -10.13
CA PRO A 88 -26.05 -23.09 -8.68
C PRO A 88 -24.94 -23.94 -8.04
N PHE A 89 -24.31 -24.84 -8.81
CA PHE A 89 -23.28 -25.75 -8.32
C PHE A 89 -22.02 -25.73 -9.19
N ILE A 90 -20.85 -25.76 -8.54
CA ILE A 90 -19.53 -25.97 -9.14
C ILE A 90 -18.85 -27.10 -8.37
N ALA A 91 -18.44 -28.17 -9.06
CA ALA A 91 -17.80 -29.34 -8.47
C ALA A 91 -18.57 -29.95 -7.27
N GLY A 92 -19.91 -29.94 -7.34
CA GLY A 92 -20.79 -30.47 -6.28
C GLY A 92 -20.98 -29.55 -5.07
N GLN A 93 -20.43 -28.33 -5.09
CA GLN A 93 -20.60 -27.33 -4.03
C GLN A 93 -21.42 -26.13 -4.55
N PRO A 94 -22.17 -25.41 -3.70
CA PRO A 94 -22.84 -24.19 -4.10
C PRO A 94 -21.84 -23.19 -4.69
N ALA A 95 -22.12 -22.67 -5.89
CA ALA A 95 -21.16 -21.85 -6.63
C ALA A 95 -20.72 -20.58 -5.87
N ILE A 96 -21.62 -20.02 -5.06
CA ILE A 96 -21.35 -18.88 -4.17
C ILE A 96 -20.27 -19.18 -3.12
N MET A 97 -20.11 -20.44 -2.69
CA MET A 97 -19.08 -20.81 -1.73
C MET A 97 -17.69 -20.66 -2.33
N VAL A 98 -17.53 -20.94 -3.63
CA VAL A 98 -16.24 -20.87 -4.32
C VAL A 98 -15.75 -19.41 -4.36
N SER A 99 -16.59 -18.49 -4.81
CA SER A 99 -16.26 -17.05 -4.85
C SER A 99 -16.03 -16.48 -3.44
N LEU A 100 -16.82 -16.92 -2.46
CA LEU A 100 -16.66 -16.52 -1.06
C LEU A 100 -15.32 -16.98 -0.48
N ILE A 101 -14.92 -18.23 -0.68
CA ILE A 101 -13.63 -18.76 -0.20
C ILE A 101 -12.48 -17.97 -0.80
N ILE A 102 -12.52 -17.69 -2.12
CA ILE A 102 -11.50 -16.89 -2.79
C ILE A 102 -11.42 -15.49 -2.18
N ALA A 103 -12.56 -14.83 -1.96
CA ALA A 103 -12.61 -13.51 -1.34
C ALA A 103 -12.06 -13.52 0.10
N VAL A 104 -12.44 -14.51 0.91
CA VAL A 104 -11.94 -14.66 2.29
C VAL A 104 -10.43 -14.88 2.31
N VAL A 105 -9.90 -15.75 1.46
CA VAL A 105 -8.46 -15.99 1.34
C VAL A 105 -7.72 -14.71 0.94
N ALA A 106 -8.27 -13.96 -0.03
CA ALA A 106 -7.67 -12.69 -0.46
C ALA A 106 -7.64 -11.64 0.67
N VAL A 107 -8.73 -11.52 1.43
CA VAL A 107 -8.83 -10.60 2.57
C VAL A 107 -7.89 -11.04 3.71
N ALA A 108 -7.87 -12.33 4.05
CA ALA A 108 -6.98 -12.87 5.08
C ALA A 108 -5.51 -12.61 4.73
N LEU A 109 -5.14 -12.82 3.45
CA LEU A 109 -3.81 -12.53 2.96
C LEU A 109 -3.48 -11.03 3.02
N HIS A 110 -4.44 -10.17 2.65
CA HIS A 110 -4.28 -8.72 2.76
C HIS A 110 -4.05 -8.26 4.21
N LEU A 111 -4.83 -8.80 5.15
CA LEU A 111 -4.69 -8.53 6.57
C LEU A 111 -3.35 -9.03 7.09
N ALA A 112 -2.97 -10.27 6.77
CA ALA A 112 -1.68 -10.84 7.16
C ALA A 112 -0.53 -9.92 6.71
N VAL A 113 -0.49 -9.51 5.44
CA VAL A 113 0.52 -8.59 4.90
C VAL A 113 0.53 -7.24 5.62
N SER A 114 -0.64 -6.76 6.03
CA SER A 114 -0.80 -5.50 6.76
C SER A 114 -0.31 -5.59 8.21
N PHE A 115 -0.56 -6.72 8.89
CA PHE A 115 -0.18 -6.97 10.28
C PHE A 115 1.26 -7.47 10.46
N TYR A 116 1.87 -8.12 9.46
CA TYR A 116 3.31 -8.45 9.46
C TYR A 116 4.21 -7.19 9.55
N ARG A 117 3.63 -5.99 9.44
CA ARG A 117 4.29 -4.71 9.68
C ARG A 117 4.59 -4.44 11.16
N SER A 118 3.86 -5.06 12.09
CA SER A 118 3.92 -4.71 13.52
C SER A 118 5.06 -5.38 14.28
N TYR A 119 5.71 -6.40 13.72
CA TYR A 119 6.96 -6.92 14.26
C TYR A 119 8.14 -6.23 13.58
N SER A 120 8.28 -4.93 13.83
CA SER A 120 9.64 -4.37 13.86
C SER A 120 10.20 -4.84 15.20
N PRO A 121 11.16 -5.79 15.27
CA PRO A 121 11.86 -5.97 16.52
C PRO A 121 12.35 -4.58 16.92
N ALA A 122 12.14 -4.20 18.19
CA ALA A 122 12.75 -2.99 18.75
C ALA A 122 14.20 -2.97 18.26
N PRO A 123 14.74 -1.83 17.78
CA PRO A 123 16.07 -1.81 17.22
C PRO A 123 17.03 -2.28 18.31
N ALA A 124 17.39 -3.57 18.27
CA ALA A 124 18.51 -4.10 18.99
C ALA A 124 19.65 -3.24 18.51
N ALA A 125 20.24 -2.46 19.42
CA ALA A 125 21.25 -1.45 19.14
C ALA A 125 22.17 -1.95 18.03
N GLN A 126 21.86 -1.55 16.80
CA GLN A 126 22.66 -1.91 15.65
C GLN A 126 23.89 -1.04 15.85
N SER A 127 25.02 -1.70 16.13
CA SER A 127 26.32 -1.16 15.78
C SER A 127 26.30 -0.91 14.28
N HIS A 128 25.73 0.23 13.92
CA HIS A 128 25.70 0.75 12.57
C HIS A 128 27.16 0.87 12.20
N ASP A 129 27.57 0.08 11.22
CA ASP A 129 28.88 0.14 10.61
C ASP A 129 29.25 1.62 10.40
N MET A 130 30.23 2.10 11.16
CA MET A 130 30.78 3.45 11.08
C MET A 130 31.53 3.68 9.74
N GLY A 131 31.55 2.68 8.84
CA GLY A 131 32.33 2.70 7.61
C GLY A 131 31.79 3.52 6.45
N ASN A 132 30.52 3.96 6.43
CA ASN A 132 29.96 4.64 5.25
C ASN A 132 29.02 5.81 5.57
N ARG A 133 29.47 6.72 6.44
CA ARG A 133 28.82 8.00 6.67
C ARG A 133 29.50 9.08 5.84
N ASP A 134 28.69 9.80 5.08
CA ASP A 134 29.13 10.95 4.30
C ASP A 134 29.07 12.22 5.15
N THR A 135 29.95 13.17 4.82
CA THR A 135 29.94 14.52 5.38
C THR A 135 29.52 15.55 4.34
N GLY A 136 28.94 16.63 4.82
CA GLY A 136 28.52 17.73 3.98
C GLY A 136 28.12 18.97 4.78
N THR A 137 27.74 20.00 4.04
CA THR A 137 27.31 21.29 4.60
C THR A 137 25.87 21.55 4.23
N VAL A 138 25.05 21.93 5.19
CA VAL A 138 23.66 22.29 4.96
C VAL A 138 23.60 23.50 4.03
N LYS A 139 23.09 23.29 2.81
CA LYS A 139 22.98 24.32 1.79
C LYS A 139 21.83 25.28 2.11
N TRP A 140 20.72 24.74 2.57
CA TRP A 140 19.59 25.49 3.13
C TRP A 140 18.62 24.51 3.78
N PHE A 141 17.84 24.99 4.75
CA PHE A 141 16.78 24.21 5.37
C PHE A 141 15.58 25.11 5.69
N ASN A 142 14.40 24.71 5.24
CA ASN A 142 13.16 25.43 5.55
C ASN A 142 12.50 24.79 6.78
N THR A 143 12.61 25.45 7.93
CA THR A 143 12.05 24.97 9.20
C THR A 143 10.53 24.81 9.15
N SER A 144 9.81 25.73 8.50
CA SER A 144 8.35 25.69 8.39
C SER A 144 7.87 24.51 7.55
N LYS A 145 8.60 24.17 6.49
CA LYS A 145 8.27 23.04 5.59
C LYS A 145 8.94 21.72 6.00
N GLY A 146 9.95 21.76 6.87
CA GLY A 146 10.65 20.59 7.40
C GLY A 146 11.56 19.87 6.39
N PHE A 147 12.10 20.57 5.40
CA PHE A 147 13.02 19.98 4.42
C PHE A 147 14.08 20.95 3.93
N GLY A 148 15.16 20.41 3.36
CA GLY A 148 16.28 21.17 2.84
C GLY A 148 17.20 20.33 1.96
N PHE A 149 18.38 20.89 1.69
CA PHE A 149 19.45 20.21 0.96
C PHE A 149 20.77 20.34 1.70
N ILE A 150 21.58 19.29 1.61
CA ILE A 150 22.94 19.24 2.10
C ILE A 150 23.85 19.11 0.87
N SER A 151 24.87 19.95 0.78
CA SER A 151 25.92 19.82 -0.23
C SER A 151 26.94 18.82 0.29
N ARG A 152 27.10 17.69 -0.40
CA ARG A 152 28.06 16.64 -0.02
C ARG A 152 29.47 17.12 -0.34
N ASP A 153 30.45 16.66 0.44
CA ASP A 153 31.86 16.90 0.10
C ASP A 153 32.29 16.24 -1.21
N SER A 154 31.56 15.21 -1.64
CA SER A 154 31.75 14.55 -2.94
C SER A 154 31.20 15.36 -4.13
N GLY A 155 30.50 16.47 -3.89
CA GLY A 155 30.10 17.46 -4.90
C GLY A 155 28.61 17.50 -5.26
N ASP A 156 27.85 16.45 -4.95
CA ASP A 156 26.40 16.42 -5.25
C ASP A 156 25.56 16.96 -4.08
N ASP A 157 24.47 17.67 -4.40
CA ASP A 157 23.47 18.05 -3.41
C ASP A 157 22.51 16.90 -3.12
N ILE A 158 22.23 16.66 -1.84
CA ILE A 158 21.35 15.60 -1.38
C ILE A 158 20.16 16.17 -0.59
N PHE A 159 18.98 15.60 -0.83
CA PHE A 159 17.76 16.00 -0.16
C PHE A 159 17.75 15.54 1.31
N VAL A 160 17.26 16.37 2.23
CA VAL A 160 17.07 16.02 3.65
C VAL A 160 15.68 16.44 4.14
N HIS A 161 15.07 15.56 4.94
CA HIS A 161 13.79 15.81 5.60
C HIS A 161 13.96 15.82 7.13
N PHE A 162 13.15 16.58 7.86
CA PHE A 162 13.29 16.75 9.31
C PHE A 162 13.26 15.41 10.09
N ARG A 163 12.58 14.40 9.54
CA ARG A 163 12.51 13.04 10.12
C ARG A 163 13.85 12.31 10.13
N ALA A 164 14.73 12.64 9.19
CA ALA A 164 16.06 12.04 9.07
C ALA A 164 17.05 12.60 10.11
N ILE A 165 16.74 13.74 10.73
CA ILE A 165 17.61 14.38 11.73
C ILE A 165 17.44 13.65 13.07
N ARG A 166 18.55 13.21 13.66
CA ARG A 166 18.56 12.63 15.01
C ARG A 166 18.42 13.72 16.08
N GLY A 167 17.70 13.39 17.15
CA GLY A 167 17.46 14.27 18.30
C GLY A 167 16.02 14.25 18.77
N GLU A 168 15.79 14.73 19.99
CA GLU A 168 14.47 14.93 20.57
C GLU A 168 14.06 16.41 20.48
N GLY A 169 12.76 16.68 20.31
CA GLY A 169 12.25 18.05 20.15
C GLY A 169 12.30 18.60 18.72
N HIS A 170 12.58 19.90 18.57
CA HIS A 170 12.50 20.61 17.29
C HIS A 170 13.74 20.31 16.42
N ARG A 171 13.56 19.45 15.41
CA ARG A 171 14.62 18.95 14.53
C ARG A 171 14.87 19.89 13.35
N VAL A 172 15.85 20.77 13.49
CA VAL A 172 16.18 21.82 12.50
C VAL A 172 17.66 21.75 12.15
N LEU A 173 17.97 22.05 10.89
CA LEU A 173 19.32 22.28 10.40
C LEU A 173 19.52 23.77 10.14
N VAL A 174 20.70 24.28 10.47
CA VAL A 174 21.09 25.66 10.20
C VAL A 174 21.87 25.69 8.89
N GLU A 175 21.64 26.69 8.04
CA GLU A 175 22.44 26.89 6.83
C GLU A 175 23.92 27.06 7.18
N GLY A 176 24.81 26.43 6.41
CA GLY A 176 26.24 26.37 6.69
C GLY A 176 26.64 25.37 7.77
N GLN A 177 25.69 24.71 8.45
CA GLN A 177 26.01 23.72 9.48
C GLN A 177 26.68 22.49 8.86
N ARG A 178 27.73 22.01 9.53
CA ARG A 178 28.40 20.77 9.17
C ARG A 178 27.63 19.57 9.71
N VAL A 179 27.36 18.60 8.86
CA VAL A 179 26.57 17.42 9.19
C VAL A 179 27.20 16.15 8.66
N GLU A 180 26.86 15.06 9.32
CA GLU A 180 27.25 13.70 8.95
C GLU A 180 26.00 12.84 8.82
N PHE A 181 25.90 12.06 7.75
CA PHE A 181 24.68 11.35 7.38
C PHE A 181 24.97 10.10 6.55
N SER A 182 23.97 9.24 6.42
CA SER A 182 24.00 8.10 5.49
C SER A 182 23.27 8.47 4.19
N VAL A 183 23.79 8.02 3.05
CA VAL A 183 23.15 8.22 1.75
C VAL A 183 22.27 7.02 1.44
N MET A 184 21.00 7.27 1.16
CA MET A 184 20.04 6.24 0.75
C MET A 184 19.37 6.63 -0.56
N ASN A 185 19.22 5.68 -1.47
CA ASN A 185 18.46 5.89 -2.70
C ASN A 185 16.97 5.61 -2.44
N ARG A 186 16.10 6.62 -2.64
CA ARG A 186 14.64 6.47 -2.57
C ARG A 186 13.99 6.88 -3.89
N ASP A 187 12.66 6.74 -3.94
CA ASP A 187 11.85 6.99 -5.14
C ASP A 187 11.99 8.40 -5.75
N LYS A 188 12.45 9.39 -4.96
CA LYS A 188 12.70 10.78 -5.41
C LYS A 188 14.18 11.08 -5.64
N GLY A 189 15.04 10.06 -5.67
CA GLY A 189 16.49 10.20 -5.79
C GLY A 189 17.23 10.00 -4.47
N LEU A 190 18.49 10.45 -4.45
CA LEU A 190 19.36 10.35 -3.28
C LEU A 190 18.85 11.25 -2.15
N GLN A 191 18.82 10.70 -0.94
CA GLN A 191 18.40 11.41 0.27
C GLN A 191 19.29 11.05 1.46
N ALA A 192 19.49 12.03 2.33
CA ALA A 192 20.22 11.88 3.57
C ALA A 192 19.31 11.24 4.63
N GLU A 193 19.82 10.21 5.29
CA GLU A 193 19.21 9.55 6.43
C GLU A 193 20.17 9.63 7.63
N ASP A 194 19.62 9.54 8.83
CA ASP A 194 20.41 9.44 10.05
C ASP A 194 21.35 10.65 10.30
N VAL A 195 20.86 11.86 10.02
CA VAL A 195 21.63 13.10 10.03
C VAL A 195 21.94 13.54 11.47
N ILE A 196 23.22 13.78 11.74
CA ILE A 196 23.73 14.36 12.98
C ILE A 196 24.61 15.58 12.69
N ALA A 197 24.76 16.46 13.67
CA ALA A 197 25.79 17.49 13.59
C ALA A 197 27.18 16.83 13.59
N ALA A 198 28.02 17.20 12.63
CA ALA A 198 29.39 16.70 12.58
C ALA A 198 30.20 17.32 13.73
N LEU A 199 30.99 16.50 14.42
CA LEU A 199 31.92 17.00 15.43
C LEU A 199 32.94 17.95 14.79
N PRO A 200 33.32 19.06 15.45
CA PRO A 200 34.41 19.90 14.97
C PRO A 200 35.69 19.08 14.94
N ARG A 201 36.29 18.93 13.75
CA ARG A 201 37.64 18.33 13.63
C ARG A 201 38.61 19.30 14.31
N ARG A 202 39.20 18.87 15.43
CA ARG A 202 40.33 19.55 16.09
C ARG A 202 41.59 19.40 15.25
#